data_AF-A0A1H7WCW8-F1
#
_entry.id   AF-A0A1H7WCW8-F1
#
_cell.length_a   1.000
_cell.length_b   1.000
_cell.length_c   1.000
_cell.angle_alpha   90.00
_cell.angle_beta   90.00
_cell.angle_gamma   90.00
#
_symmetry.space_group_name_H-M   'P 1'
#
loop_
_entity.id
_entity.type
_entity.pdbx_description
1 polymer ?
#
loop_
_entity_poly.entity_id
_entity_poly.type
_entity_poly.pdbx_seq_one_letter_code
_entity_poly.pdbx_strand_id
1 'polypeptide(L)'
;MKNFNSIKEKYISLQIPEKHIDYAFNAVKSGSKREIIIKNLTSDVRKVNYESANNMLDEMFSANGGEFKYENRGGYLYSIFYLIVIITLLLIITFSNDTSLVIKLSFAAVAFLVLFLRTFIPTLKGKFRE
;
A
#
# COMPACT_ATOMS: atom_id res chain seq x y z
N MET A 1 17.59 -4.08 8.30
CA MET A 1 17.60 -3.69 6.87
C MET A 1 18.93 -4.11 6.21
N LYS A 2 19.30 -5.40 6.24
CA LYS A 2 20.62 -5.87 5.76
C LYS A 2 20.84 -5.69 4.25
N ASN A 3 19.77 -5.62 3.46
CA ASN A 3 19.85 -5.50 2.01
C ASN A 3 20.07 -4.06 1.51
N PHE A 4 19.90 -3.05 2.37
CA PHE A 4 19.92 -1.66 1.90
C PHE A 4 21.33 -1.13 1.70
N ASN A 5 22.25 -1.48 2.59
CA ASN A 5 23.66 -1.11 2.45
C ASN A 5 24.28 -1.78 1.21
N SER A 6 23.92 -3.03 0.91
CA SER A 6 24.39 -3.72 -0.29
C SER A 6 23.87 -3.10 -1.59
N ILE A 7 22.60 -2.65 -1.62
CA ILE A 7 22.05 -1.90 -2.75
C ILE A 7 22.80 -0.57 -2.90
N LYS A 8 23.02 0.15 -1.79
CA LYS A 8 23.73 1.43 -1.79
C LYS A 8 25.15 1.29 -2.35
N GLU A 9 25.92 0.32 -1.88
CA GLU A 9 27.28 0.04 -2.37
C GLU A 9 27.31 -0.30 -3.87
N LYS A 10 26.34 -1.10 -4.35
CA LYS A 10 26.20 -1.44 -5.77
C LYS A 10 25.96 -0.22 -6.66
N TYR A 11 25.09 0.71 -6.26
CA TYR A 11 24.79 1.87 -7.10
C TYR A 11 25.83 2.99 -6.97
N ILE A 12 26.56 3.04 -5.85
CA ILE A 12 27.76 3.89 -5.73
C ILE A 12 28.84 3.42 -6.72
N SER A 13 29.07 2.11 -6.87
CA SER A 13 30.05 1.59 -7.83
C SER A 13 29.65 1.84 -9.29
N LEU A 14 28.36 2.01 -9.57
CA LEU A 14 27.82 2.47 -10.85
C LEU A 14 27.88 4.00 -11.04
N GLN A 15 28.66 4.71 -10.22
CA GLN A 15 28.87 6.16 -10.26
C GLN A 15 27.60 7.00 -10.00
N ILE A 16 26.58 6.43 -9.36
CA ILE A 16 25.43 7.22 -8.92
C ILE A 16 25.80 7.95 -7.62
N PRO A 17 25.65 9.29 -7.56
CA PRO A 17 25.93 10.05 -6.35
C PRO A 17 25.11 9.54 -5.16
N GLU A 18 25.78 9.38 -4.02
CA GLU A 18 25.18 8.87 -2.78
C GLU A 18 23.90 9.63 -2.38
N LYS A 19 23.92 10.97 -2.51
CA LYS A 19 22.76 11.85 -2.28
C LYS A 19 21.51 11.47 -3.09
N HIS A 20 21.67 10.89 -4.26
CA HIS A 20 20.55 10.47 -5.13
C HIS A 20 20.02 9.10 -4.71
N ILE A 21 20.90 8.22 -4.25
CA ILE A 21 20.56 6.92 -3.67
C ILE A 21 19.81 7.12 -2.35
N ASP A 22 20.29 8.00 -1.48
CA ASP A 22 19.64 8.32 -0.20
C ASP A 22 18.27 9.00 -0.42
N TYR A 23 18.15 9.87 -1.43
CA TYR A 23 16.87 10.41 -1.84
C TYR A 23 15.90 9.29 -2.27
N ALA A 24 16.34 8.42 -3.17
CA ALA A 24 15.52 7.31 -3.67
C ALA A 24 15.08 6.40 -2.53
N PHE A 25 16.00 6.07 -1.62
CA PHE A 25 15.69 5.28 -0.43
C PHE A 25 14.63 5.94 0.45
N ASN A 26 14.83 7.21 0.80
CA ASN A 26 13.90 7.93 1.66
C ASN A 26 12.52 8.07 0.99
N ALA A 27 12.49 8.25 -0.34
CA ALA A 27 11.26 8.30 -1.11
C ALA A 27 10.54 6.93 -1.19
N VAL A 28 11.29 5.84 -1.36
CA VAL A 28 10.77 4.46 -1.29
C VAL A 28 10.22 4.16 0.11
N LYS A 29 10.97 4.54 1.15
CA LYS A 29 10.57 4.36 2.55
C LYS A 29 9.34 5.18 2.92
N SER A 30 9.20 6.39 2.36
CA SER A 30 8.04 7.25 2.56
C SER A 30 6.81 6.82 1.76
N GLY A 31 6.96 5.88 0.82
CA GLY A 31 5.88 5.40 -0.04
C GLY A 31 5.51 6.37 -1.16
N SER A 32 6.49 7.13 -1.66
CA SER A 32 6.31 7.96 -2.85
C SER A 32 6.11 7.08 -4.08
N LYS A 33 5.22 7.46 -5.00
CA LYS A 33 4.99 6.74 -6.26
C LYS A 33 6.28 6.62 -7.07
N ARG A 34 6.60 5.44 -7.62
CA ARG A 34 7.79 5.19 -8.45
C ARG A 34 7.94 6.20 -9.57
N GLU A 35 6.86 6.55 -10.26
CA GLU A 35 6.87 7.55 -11.35
C GLU A 35 7.42 8.90 -10.89
N ILE A 36 7.05 9.34 -9.68
CA ILE A 36 7.50 10.59 -9.09
C ILE A 36 8.99 10.51 -8.74
N ILE A 37 9.43 9.36 -8.21
CA ILE A 37 10.84 9.14 -7.86
C ILE A 37 11.71 9.11 -9.13
N ILE A 38 11.28 8.37 -10.17
CA ILE A 38 11.96 8.30 -11.46
C ILE A 38 12.06 9.69 -12.08
N LYS A 39 10.94 10.41 -12.22
CA LYS A 39 10.92 11.76 -12.78
C LYS A 39 11.90 12.69 -12.07
N ASN A 40 12.04 12.54 -10.76
CA ASN A 40 12.97 13.29 -9.94
C ASN A 40 14.44 12.87 -10.12
N LEU A 41 14.71 11.58 -10.27
CA LEU A 41 16.05 11.04 -10.49
C LEU A 41 16.57 11.33 -11.90
N THR A 42 15.71 11.28 -12.90
CA THR A 42 16.04 11.57 -14.30
C THR A 42 15.92 13.04 -14.67
N SER A 43 15.51 13.90 -13.73
CA SER A 43 15.45 15.35 -13.93
C SER A 43 16.83 15.93 -14.26
N ASP A 44 16.83 17.10 -14.90
CA ASP A 44 18.06 17.82 -15.27
C ASP A 44 18.97 18.16 -14.08
N VAL A 45 18.44 18.10 -12.85
CA VAL A 45 19.18 18.34 -11.62
C VAL A 45 19.98 17.11 -11.18
N ARG A 46 19.42 15.91 -11.31
CA ARG A 46 20.03 14.66 -10.80
C ARG A 46 20.66 13.82 -11.91
N LYS A 47 20.15 13.93 -13.15
CA LYS A 47 20.69 13.33 -14.39
C LYS A 47 21.03 11.84 -14.28
N VAL A 48 20.31 11.10 -13.43
CA VAL A 48 20.47 9.65 -13.35
C VAL A 48 19.84 9.04 -14.60
N ASN A 49 20.54 8.10 -15.24
CA ASN A 49 20.00 7.38 -16.38
C ASN A 49 18.68 6.68 -15.98
N TYR A 50 17.67 6.74 -16.85
CA TYR A 50 16.36 6.15 -16.61
C TYR A 50 16.42 4.66 -16.27
N GLU A 51 17.24 3.89 -17.00
CA GLU A 51 17.42 2.45 -16.78
C GLU A 51 18.06 2.18 -15.41
N SER A 52 19.13 2.91 -15.08
CA SER A 52 19.79 2.80 -13.77
C SER A 52 18.86 3.19 -12.62
N ALA A 53 18.05 4.24 -12.80
CA ALA A 53 17.05 4.66 -11.82
C ALA A 53 15.96 3.59 -11.64
N ASN A 54 15.48 2.98 -12.73
CA ASN A 54 14.48 1.92 -12.67
C ASN A 54 15.00 0.68 -11.94
N ASN A 55 16.17 0.17 -12.35
CA ASN A 55 16.78 -1.00 -11.74
C ASN A 55 17.03 -0.77 -10.24
N MET A 56 17.50 0.42 -9.88
CA MET A 56 17.70 0.80 -8.48
C MET A 56 16.40 0.77 -7.69
N LEU A 57 15.33 1.33 -8.25
CA LEU A 57 14.02 1.34 -7.58
C LEU A 57 13.44 -0.07 -7.47
N ASP A 58 13.58 -0.94 -8.48
CA ASP A 58 13.13 -2.34 -8.41
C ASP A 58 13.76 -3.10 -7.23
N GLU A 59 15.07 -2.94 -7.04
CA GLU A 59 15.79 -3.55 -5.93
C GLU A 59 15.38 -2.95 -4.58
N MET A 60 15.26 -1.62 -4.51
CA MET A 60 14.86 -0.92 -3.28
C MET A 60 13.44 -1.25 -2.85
N PHE A 61 12.49 -1.28 -3.79
CA PHE A 61 11.12 -1.69 -3.51
C PHE A 61 11.08 -3.15 -3.12
N SER A 62 11.75 -4.06 -3.84
CA SER A 62 11.81 -5.47 -3.47
C SER A 62 12.37 -5.68 -2.05
N ALA A 63 13.39 -4.91 -1.67
CA ALA A 63 13.99 -4.98 -0.34
C ALA A 63 13.14 -4.36 0.78
N ASN A 64 12.28 -3.39 0.48
CA ASN A 64 11.43 -2.70 1.45
C ASN A 64 10.01 -3.31 1.60
N GLY A 65 9.70 -4.37 0.86
CA GLY A 65 8.38 -5.02 0.86
C GLY A 65 7.42 -4.51 -0.24
N GLY A 66 7.96 -3.90 -1.29
CA GLY A 66 7.29 -3.36 -2.48
C GLY A 66 6.82 -1.90 -2.34
N GLU A 67 6.25 -1.34 -3.42
CA GLU A 67 5.58 -0.01 -3.46
C GLU A 67 4.36 0.10 -2.52
N PHE A 68 3.91 -1.03 -1.97
CA PHE A 68 2.50 -1.28 -1.71
C PHE A 68 2.01 -0.89 -0.30
N LYS A 69 2.81 -0.16 0.49
CA LYS A 69 2.38 0.29 1.82
C LYS A 69 1.38 1.45 1.77
N TYR A 70 1.29 2.16 0.63
CA TYR A 70 0.47 3.37 0.48
C TYR A 70 -0.68 3.25 -0.55
N GLU A 71 -0.52 2.50 -1.64
CA GLU A 71 -1.56 2.36 -2.68
C GLU A 71 -2.82 1.62 -2.20
N ASN A 72 -2.67 0.66 -1.28
CA ASN A 72 -3.81 -0.09 -0.73
C ASN A 72 -4.55 0.63 0.41
N ARG A 73 -4.16 1.86 0.79
CA ARG A 73 -4.76 2.58 1.94
C ARG A 73 -6.27 2.76 1.81
N GLY A 74 -6.76 3.09 0.61
CA GLY A 74 -8.20 3.21 0.35
C GLY A 74 -8.91 1.88 0.60
N GLY A 75 -8.38 0.78 0.07
CA GLY A 75 -8.91 -0.56 0.28
C GLY A 75 -8.93 -0.98 1.76
N TYR A 76 -7.87 -0.67 2.51
CA TYR A 76 -7.83 -0.90 3.96
C TYR A 76 -8.86 -0.03 4.71
N LEU A 77 -8.99 1.24 4.35
CA LEU A 77 -9.97 2.16 4.96
C LEU A 77 -11.42 1.69 4.74
N TYR A 78 -11.80 1.34 3.51
CA TYR A 78 -13.13 0.82 3.22
C TYR A 78 -13.39 -0.51 3.95
N SER A 79 -12.39 -1.39 4.01
CA SER A 79 -12.50 -2.66 4.73
C SER A 79 -12.70 -2.45 6.24
N ILE A 80 -11.95 -1.52 6.84
CA ILE A 80 -12.13 -1.15 8.26
C ILE A 80 -13.51 -0.55 8.49
N PHE A 81 -13.97 0.34 7.61
CA PHE A 81 -15.30 0.92 7.70
C PHE A 81 -16.40 -0.15 7.69
N TYR A 82 -16.38 -1.07 6.72
CA TYR A 82 -17.36 -2.15 6.66
C TYR A 82 -17.27 -3.07 7.87
N LEU A 83 -16.07 -3.34 8.39
CA LEU A 83 -15.90 -4.12 9.61
C LEU A 83 -16.55 -3.46 10.82
N ILE A 84 -16.37 -2.15 11.01
CA ILE A 84 -16.99 -1.38 12.09
C ILE A 84 -18.52 -1.48 11.99
N VAL A 85 -19.08 -1.27 10.80
CA VAL A 85 -20.53 -1.37 10.57
C VAL A 85 -21.06 -2.76 10.90
N ILE A 86 -20.37 -3.84 10.49
CA ILE A 86 -20.75 -5.21 10.83
C ILE A 86 -20.76 -5.42 12.35
N ILE A 87 -19.72 -4.98 13.05
CA ILE A 87 -19.63 -5.12 14.52
C ILE A 87 -20.78 -4.37 15.20
N THR A 88 -21.09 -3.14 14.77
CA THR A 88 -22.19 -2.36 15.32
C THR A 88 -23.54 -3.05 15.08
N LEU A 89 -23.77 -3.58 13.87
CA LEU A 89 -25.00 -4.32 13.56
C LEU A 89 -25.14 -5.59 14.42
N LEU A 90 -24.06 -6.36 14.58
CA LEU A 90 -24.06 -7.58 15.41
C LEU A 90 -24.31 -7.27 16.89
N LEU A 91 -23.76 -6.16 17.41
CA LEU A 91 -24.06 -5.70 18.77
C LEU A 91 -25.56 -5.41 18.92
N ILE A 92 -26.15 -4.63 18.02
CA ILE A 92 -27.58 -4.29 18.09
C ILE A 92 -28.45 -5.55 18.00
N ILE A 93 -28.10 -6.50 17.12
CA ILE A 93 -28.79 -7.78 17.01
C ILE A 93 -28.75 -8.55 18.33
N THR A 94 -27.59 -8.60 18.99
CA THR A 94 -27.39 -9.37 20.24
C THR A 94 -28.23 -8.83 21.40
N PHE A 95 -28.45 -7.51 21.46
CA PHE A 95 -29.23 -6.86 22.52
C PHE A 95 -30.71 -6.61 22.16
N SER A 96 -31.14 -6.98 20.95
CA SER A 96 -32.51 -6.74 20.51
C SER A 96 -33.41 -7.95 20.78
N ASN A 97 -34.60 -7.66 21.33
CA ASN A 97 -35.66 -8.66 21.54
C ASN A 97 -36.69 -8.67 20.41
N ASP A 98 -36.63 -7.71 19.47
CA ASP A 98 -37.58 -7.63 18.35
C ASP A 98 -37.10 -8.51 17.18
N THR A 99 -37.83 -9.60 16.94
CA THR A 99 -37.54 -10.57 15.87
C THR A 99 -37.56 -9.95 14.47
N SER A 100 -38.46 -9.00 14.20
CA SER A 100 -38.55 -8.32 12.90
C SER A 100 -37.32 -7.45 12.66
N LEU A 101 -36.89 -6.71 13.69
CA LEU A 101 -35.68 -5.89 13.65
C LEU A 101 -34.43 -6.75 13.51
N VAL A 102 -34.32 -7.85 14.26
CA VAL A 102 -33.21 -8.80 14.18
C VAL A 102 -33.06 -9.38 12.77
N ILE A 103 -34.16 -9.79 12.12
CA ILE A 103 -34.12 -10.32 10.76
C ILE A 103 -33.60 -9.25 9.78
N LYS A 104 -34.14 -8.03 9.82
CA LYS A 104 -33.72 -6.93 8.93
C LYS A 104 -32.25 -6.57 9.10
N LEU A 105 -31.78 -6.46 10.34
CA LEU A 105 -30.38 -6.15 10.63
C LEU A 105 -29.45 -7.31 10.27
N SER A 106 -29.91 -8.56 10.39
CA SER A 106 -29.14 -9.73 9.95
C SER A 106 -28.91 -9.71 8.44
N PHE A 107 -29.94 -9.39 7.65
CA PHE A 107 -29.78 -9.19 6.19
C PHE A 107 -28.80 -8.06 5.88
N ALA A 108 -28.89 -6.93 6.60
CA ALA A 108 -27.95 -5.82 6.44
C ALA A 108 -26.50 -6.24 6.77
N ALA A 109 -26.29 -6.98 7.87
CA ALA A 109 -24.97 -7.46 8.28
C ALA A 109 -24.35 -8.39 7.23
N VAL A 110 -25.15 -9.29 6.64
CA VAL A 110 -24.71 -10.15 5.53
C VAL A 110 -24.32 -9.32 4.30
N ALA A 111 -25.10 -8.30 3.94
CA ALA A 111 -24.77 -7.43 2.82
C ALA A 111 -23.44 -6.69 3.03
N PHE A 112 -23.21 -6.14 4.24
CA PHE A 112 -21.95 -5.49 4.59
C PHE A 112 -20.77 -6.47 4.65
N LEU A 113 -20.99 -7.73 5.05
CA LEU A 113 -19.97 -8.78 4.99
C LEU A 113 -19.54 -9.06 3.54
N VAL A 114 -20.49 -9.11 2.61
CA VAL A 114 -20.18 -9.28 1.17
C VAL A 114 -19.37 -8.08 0.65
N LEU A 115 -19.74 -6.85 1.02
CA LEU A 115 -18.98 -5.65 0.65
C LEU A 115 -17.57 -5.67 1.25
N PHE A 116 -17.44 -6.03 2.53
CA PHE A 116 -16.16 -6.21 3.21
C PHE A 116 -15.26 -7.20 2.47
N LEU A 117 -15.77 -8.38 2.13
CA LEU A 117 -14.98 -9.38 1.39
C LEU A 117 -14.60 -8.88 -0.01
N ARG A 118 -15.51 -8.16 -0.68
CA ARG A 118 -15.24 -7.54 -2.00
C ARG A 118 -14.17 -6.46 -1.96
N THR A 119 -14.00 -5.73 -0.86
CA THR A 119 -12.91 -4.76 -0.74
C THR A 119 -11.65 -5.37 -0.17
N PHE A 120 -11.77 -6.16 0.89
CA PHE A 120 -10.63 -6.69 1.65
C PHE A 120 -9.81 -7.71 0.86
N ILE A 121 -10.45 -8.64 0.13
CA ILE A 121 -9.73 -9.66 -0.64
C ILE A 121 -8.87 -9.02 -1.75
N PRO A 122 -9.39 -8.10 -2.59
CA PRO A 122 -8.57 -7.36 -3.55
C PRO A 122 -7.47 -6.54 -2.89
N THR A 123 -7.72 -5.89 -1.75
CA THR A 123 -6.70 -5.16 -1.00
C THR A 123 -5.57 -6.07 -0.55
N LEU A 124 -5.87 -7.24 0.04
CA LEU A 124 -4.86 -8.23 0.43
C LEU A 124 -4.08 -8.78 -0.77
N LYS A 125 -4.74 -8.97 -1.92
CA LYS A 125 -4.11 -9.41 -3.17
C LYS A 125 -3.34 -8.31 -3.89
N GLY A 126 -3.35 -7.08 -3.38
CA GLY A 126 -2.73 -5.93 -4.03
C GLY A 126 -3.34 -5.64 -5.41
N LYS A 127 -4.65 -5.85 -5.59
CA LYS A 127 -5.33 -5.63 -6.88
C LYS A 127 -5.62 -4.14 -7.16
N PHE A 128 -5.47 -3.25 -6.18
CA PHE A 128 -5.43 -1.79 -6.39
C PHE A 128 -4.02 -1.37 -6.81
N ARG A 129 -3.57 -1.99 -7.91
CA ARG A 129 -2.25 -1.92 -8.57
C ARG A 129 -2.16 -0.73 -9.55
N GLU A 130 -2.90 0.34 -9.26
CA GLU A 130 -3.03 1.53 -10.13
C GLU A 130 -2.37 2.76 -9.51
#